data_AF-A0A6G0I797-F1
#
_entry.id   AF-A0A6G0I797-F1
#
_cell.length_a   1.000
_cell.length_b   1.000
_cell.length_c   1.000
_cell.angle_alpha   90.00
_cell.angle_beta   90.00
_cell.angle_gamma   90.00
#
_symmetry.space_group_name_H-M   'P 1'
#
loop_
_entity.id
_entity.type
_entity.pdbx_description
1 polymer ?
#
loop_
_entity_poly.entity_id
_entity_poly.type
_entity_poly.pdbx_seq_one_letter_code
_entity_poly.pdbx_strand_id
1 'polypeptide(L)'
;MAGRRGGLQALIKRVSPNVQWTHCMIHREALASKQLSPDLHDVMTDVITTVNYIKTRPVKARIFSALCEEMGSDHTAVLFHSESRWLSRGKVLSRVFELRDEICIFLEEEENELAHKFNNNKFLMKLAYLSDMFQKLNELNLQMQGSNTHLPHLADKITSFTRKLEMWEQRVTEGNIDSFENLKSFIEVNKLQNTVIPCMKAHISALQKHFQRYFPVQDPTQYDWIRDPFSATPPAEFSTTENEQFIDVTSDSTMRLEFKSKTLAAFWIGVEKDFPLLAKRALATLLPFATSYLCEIGFSAVASIKTKYRSKLDIENELRVAVSQLQPRFEKICSMKQAHTSH
;
A
#
# COMPACT_ATOMS: atom_id res chain seq x y z
N MET A 1 3.03 -20.03 -6.66
CA MET A 1 2.58 -20.71 -5.42
C MET A 1 1.06 -20.75 -5.21
N ALA A 2 0.24 -19.87 -5.81
CA ALA A 2 -1.23 -19.93 -5.73
C ALA A 2 -1.90 -20.47 -7.02
N GLY A 3 -1.52 -21.66 -7.49
CA GLY A 3 -2.05 -22.21 -8.76
C GLY A 3 -3.52 -22.67 -8.65
N ARG A 4 -4.36 -22.27 -9.60
CA ARG A 4 -5.81 -22.60 -9.65
C ARG A 4 -6.14 -24.07 -9.94
N ARG A 5 -5.28 -24.76 -10.72
CA ARG A 5 -5.55 -26.13 -11.21
C ARG A 5 -4.83 -27.23 -10.42
N GLY A 6 -3.67 -26.94 -9.85
CA GLY A 6 -2.87 -27.91 -9.06
C GLY A 6 -2.03 -27.30 -7.95
N GLY A 7 -2.24 -26.01 -7.63
CA GLY A 7 -1.55 -25.34 -6.53
C GLY A 7 -2.43 -25.19 -5.29
N LEU A 8 -2.03 -24.31 -4.37
CA LEU A 8 -2.71 -24.08 -3.09
C LEU A 8 -4.22 -23.85 -3.23
N GLN A 9 -4.66 -23.06 -4.22
CA GLN A 9 -6.08 -22.80 -4.43
C GLN A 9 -6.88 -24.08 -4.71
N ALA A 10 -6.33 -24.97 -5.53
CA ALA A 10 -6.97 -26.24 -5.87
C ALA A 10 -7.07 -27.15 -4.63
N LEU A 11 -6.03 -27.18 -3.81
CA LEU A 11 -6.00 -27.98 -2.58
C LEU A 11 -7.02 -27.47 -1.55
N ILE A 12 -7.11 -26.15 -1.32
CA ILE A 12 -8.09 -25.58 -0.39
C ILE A 12 -9.51 -25.83 -0.91
N LYS A 13 -9.75 -25.67 -2.22
CA LYS A 13 -11.07 -25.92 -2.82
C LYS A 13 -11.55 -27.37 -2.72
N ARG A 14 -10.64 -28.36 -2.59
CA ARG A 14 -11.04 -29.74 -2.33
C ARG A 14 -11.64 -29.94 -0.94
N VAL A 15 -11.17 -29.18 0.05
CA VAL A 15 -11.65 -29.26 1.44
C VAL A 15 -12.81 -28.30 1.67
N SER A 16 -12.79 -27.13 1.05
CA SER A 16 -13.83 -26.11 1.13
C SER A 16 -14.18 -25.58 -0.26
N PRO A 17 -15.12 -26.23 -0.99
CA PRO A 17 -15.48 -25.87 -2.36
C PRO A 17 -15.96 -24.42 -2.51
N ASN A 18 -16.60 -23.88 -1.47
CA ASN A 18 -17.18 -22.54 -1.44
C ASN A 18 -16.16 -21.44 -1.10
N VAL A 19 -14.87 -21.78 -0.90
CA VAL A 19 -13.85 -20.79 -0.56
C VAL A 19 -13.67 -19.79 -1.70
N GLN A 20 -13.75 -18.51 -1.37
CA GLN A 20 -13.43 -17.43 -2.29
C GLN A 20 -11.94 -17.14 -2.25
N TRP A 21 -11.37 -16.90 -3.43
CA TRP A 21 -9.97 -16.52 -3.54
C TRP A 21 -9.85 -15.10 -4.06
N THR A 22 -9.21 -14.26 -3.26
CA THR A 22 -8.94 -12.87 -3.61
C THR A 22 -7.44 -12.66 -3.73
N HIS A 23 -7.01 -12.03 -4.82
CA HIS A 23 -5.62 -11.58 -4.94
C HIS A 23 -5.39 -10.35 -4.06
N CYS A 24 -4.24 -10.28 -3.38
CA CYS A 24 -3.86 -9.12 -2.57
C CYS A 24 -3.88 -7.83 -3.41
N MET A 25 -4.69 -6.85 -2.99
CA MET A 25 -4.86 -5.57 -3.68
C MET A 25 -3.58 -4.74 -3.68
N ILE A 26 -2.84 -4.72 -2.57
CA ILE A 26 -1.52 -4.08 -2.47
C ILE A 26 -0.53 -4.70 -3.48
N HIS A 27 -0.55 -6.02 -3.63
CA HIS A 27 0.31 -6.68 -4.60
C HIS A 27 -0.09 -6.34 -6.04
N ARG A 28 -1.40 -6.30 -6.34
CA ARG A 28 -1.90 -5.90 -7.66
C ARG A 28 -1.56 -4.44 -7.98
N GLU A 29 -1.64 -3.54 -7.01
CA GLU A 29 -1.22 -2.14 -7.14
C GLU A 29 0.26 -2.06 -7.50
N ALA A 30 1.13 -2.76 -6.74
CA ALA A 30 2.55 -2.80 -7.05
C ALA A 30 2.84 -3.38 -8.45
N LEU A 31 2.07 -4.37 -8.91
CA LEU A 31 2.20 -4.90 -10.28
C LEU A 31 1.73 -3.91 -11.35
N ALA A 32 0.64 -3.19 -11.10
CA ALA A 32 0.11 -2.17 -12.02
C ALA A 32 1.11 -1.01 -12.19
N SER A 33 1.82 -0.67 -11.13
CA SER A 33 2.77 0.43 -11.08
C SER A 33 4.19 0.07 -11.51
N LYS A 34 4.48 -1.22 -11.76
CA LYS A 34 5.85 -1.71 -11.98
C LYS A 34 6.50 -1.20 -13.27
N GLN A 35 5.69 -0.99 -14.32
CA GLN A 35 6.19 -0.73 -15.67
C GLN A 35 6.35 0.77 -15.92
N LEU A 36 7.58 1.17 -16.23
CA LEU A 36 7.95 2.54 -16.61
C LEU A 36 8.20 2.61 -18.12
N SER A 37 8.08 3.81 -18.70
CA SER A 37 8.60 4.08 -20.05
C SER A 37 10.14 3.94 -20.05
N PRO A 38 10.79 3.65 -21.19
CA PRO A 38 12.25 3.52 -21.25
C PRO A 38 12.97 4.72 -20.62
N ASP A 39 12.55 5.92 -21.00
CA ASP A 39 13.03 7.20 -20.48
C ASP A 39 12.98 7.39 -18.96
N LEU A 40 12.00 6.78 -18.28
CA LEU A 40 11.87 6.84 -16.81
C LEU A 40 12.51 5.63 -16.13
N HIS A 41 12.57 4.51 -16.84
CA HIS A 41 13.27 3.32 -16.39
C HIS A 41 14.77 3.59 -16.26
N ASP A 42 15.36 4.33 -17.20
CA ASP A 42 16.76 4.75 -17.15
C ASP A 42 17.03 5.60 -15.90
N VAL A 43 16.16 6.60 -15.62
CA VAL A 43 16.27 7.43 -14.41
C VAL A 43 16.18 6.59 -13.14
N MET A 44 15.23 5.65 -13.07
CA MET A 44 15.11 4.73 -11.92
C MET A 44 16.38 3.86 -11.76
N THR A 45 16.98 3.42 -12.86
CA THR A 45 18.20 2.60 -12.87
C THR A 45 19.41 3.41 -12.39
N ASP A 46 19.56 4.64 -12.87
CA ASP A 46 20.62 5.57 -12.43
C ASP A 46 20.49 5.88 -10.93
N VAL A 47 19.27 6.11 -10.44
CA VAL A 47 18.99 6.31 -9.00
C VAL A 47 19.38 5.08 -8.17
N ILE A 48 18.97 3.88 -8.59
CA ILE A 48 19.31 2.63 -7.89
C ILE A 48 20.83 2.44 -7.86
N THR A 49 21.50 2.69 -8.98
CA THR A 49 22.95 2.56 -9.10
C THR A 49 23.67 3.53 -8.16
N THR A 50 23.22 4.78 -8.11
CA THR A 50 23.73 5.82 -7.21
C THR A 50 23.56 5.43 -5.74
N VAL A 51 22.35 5.01 -5.34
CA VAL A 51 22.06 4.57 -3.98
C VAL A 51 22.91 3.38 -3.58
N ASN A 52 23.06 2.38 -4.46
CA ASN A 52 23.89 1.21 -4.20
C ASN A 52 25.37 1.60 -4.08
N TYR A 53 25.86 2.52 -4.91
CA TYR A 53 27.23 3.00 -4.83
C TYR A 53 27.55 3.63 -3.46
N ILE A 54 26.65 4.47 -2.95
CA ILE A 54 26.79 5.11 -1.63
C ILE A 54 26.66 4.08 -0.50
N LYS A 55 25.66 3.17 -0.57
CA LYS A 55 25.30 2.29 0.56
C LYS A 55 26.10 1.01 0.68
N THR A 56 26.64 0.47 -0.42
CA THR A 56 27.29 -0.85 -0.40
C THR A 56 28.61 -0.83 0.39
N ARG A 57 29.27 0.32 0.51
CA ARG A 57 30.51 0.47 1.26
C ARG A 57 30.31 1.34 2.50
N PRO A 58 30.57 0.82 3.73
CA PRO A 58 30.38 1.58 4.96
C PRO A 58 31.14 2.91 5.00
N VAL A 59 32.33 2.97 4.41
CA VAL A 59 33.14 4.19 4.34
C VAL A 59 32.43 5.26 3.51
N LYS A 60 31.91 4.90 2.33
CA LYS A 60 31.18 5.82 1.46
C LYS A 60 29.92 6.36 2.12
N ALA A 61 29.18 5.48 2.80
CA ALA A 61 28.00 5.89 3.55
C ALA A 61 28.33 6.89 4.68
N ARG A 62 29.49 6.74 5.34
CA ARG A 62 29.95 7.69 6.38
C ARG A 62 30.41 9.03 5.79
N ILE A 63 31.18 8.99 4.70
CA ILE A 63 31.63 10.21 4.01
C ILE A 63 30.42 11.01 3.52
N PHE A 64 29.48 10.34 2.85
CA PHE A 64 28.23 10.97 2.41
C PHE A 64 27.42 11.55 3.57
N SER A 65 27.36 10.86 4.71
CA SER A 65 26.67 11.37 5.90
C SER A 65 27.32 12.64 6.45
N ALA A 66 28.66 12.67 6.51
CA ALA A 66 29.39 13.86 6.94
C ALA A 66 29.16 15.04 5.99
N LEU A 67 29.18 14.80 4.67
CA LEU A 67 28.88 15.81 3.66
C LEU A 67 27.47 16.40 3.85
N CYS A 68 26.46 15.55 4.05
CA CYS A 68 25.09 16.02 4.33
C CYS A 68 25.01 16.87 5.61
N GLU A 69 25.73 16.48 6.67
CA GLU A 69 25.76 17.26 7.93
C GLU A 69 26.41 18.64 7.71
N GLU A 70 27.51 18.69 6.97
CA GLU A 70 28.20 19.95 6.64
C GLU A 70 27.36 20.87 5.75
N MET A 71 26.57 20.30 4.83
CA MET A 71 25.65 21.05 3.96
C MET A 71 24.35 21.43 4.65
N GLY A 72 24.13 20.99 5.90
CA GLY A 72 22.94 21.31 6.67
C GLY A 72 21.67 20.61 6.18
N SER A 73 21.80 19.45 5.54
CA SER A 73 20.66 18.68 5.02
C SER A 73 19.82 18.08 6.16
N ASP A 74 18.50 18.08 6.02
CA ASP A 74 17.58 17.45 6.98
C ASP A 74 17.81 15.93 7.12
N HIS A 75 18.33 15.31 6.07
CA HIS A 75 18.61 13.89 6.02
C HIS A 75 20.07 13.63 5.71
N THR A 76 20.73 12.82 6.55
CA THR A 76 22.16 12.51 6.41
C THR A 76 22.43 11.18 5.68
N ALA A 77 21.39 10.55 5.13
CA ALA A 77 21.54 9.28 4.46
C ALA A 77 20.46 9.04 3.40
N VAL A 78 20.89 8.47 2.27
CA VAL A 78 19.98 7.83 1.31
C VAL A 78 19.32 6.60 1.92
N LEU A 79 18.23 6.11 1.34
CA LEU A 79 17.54 4.89 1.78
C LEU A 79 18.00 3.70 0.93
N PHE A 80 18.21 2.53 1.53
CA PHE A 80 18.57 1.34 0.75
C PHE A 80 17.36 0.84 -0.04
N HIS A 81 17.55 0.60 -1.33
CA HIS A 81 16.51 0.00 -2.17
C HIS A 81 16.52 -1.52 -2.03
N SER A 82 15.34 -2.13 -1.89
CA SER A 82 15.18 -3.55 -2.12
C SER A 82 14.01 -3.76 -3.07
N GLU A 83 14.19 -4.59 -4.11
CA GLU A 83 13.10 -4.89 -5.05
C GLU A 83 11.87 -5.48 -4.36
N SER A 84 12.08 -6.19 -3.24
CA SER A 84 11.04 -6.86 -2.47
C SER A 84 10.08 -5.94 -1.72
N ARG A 85 10.44 -4.66 -1.47
CA ARG A 85 9.63 -3.72 -0.69
C ARG A 85 9.21 -2.54 -1.55
N TRP A 86 8.10 -2.67 -2.26
CA TRP A 86 7.56 -1.63 -3.14
C TRP A 86 7.49 -0.24 -2.51
N LEU A 87 7.03 -0.15 -1.25
CA LEU A 87 6.96 1.09 -0.44
C LEU A 87 8.32 1.81 -0.30
N SER A 88 9.45 1.09 -0.45
CA SER A 88 10.77 1.72 -0.41
C SER A 88 11.08 2.53 -1.66
N ARG A 89 10.45 2.25 -2.83
CA ARG A 89 10.78 2.95 -4.08
C ARG A 89 10.43 4.43 -4.03
N GLY A 90 9.22 4.77 -3.58
CA GLY A 90 8.81 6.17 -3.41
C GLY A 90 9.70 6.90 -2.43
N LYS A 91 9.92 6.32 -1.24
CA LYS A 91 10.79 6.93 -0.22
C LYS A 91 12.24 7.11 -0.69
N VAL A 92 12.78 6.15 -1.46
CA VAL A 92 14.12 6.25 -2.05
C VAL A 92 14.17 7.40 -3.06
N LEU A 93 13.20 7.50 -3.96
CA LEU A 93 13.14 8.57 -4.96
C LEU A 93 13.03 9.94 -4.30
N SER A 94 12.15 10.09 -3.30
CA SER A 94 12.02 11.34 -2.55
C SER A 94 13.33 11.72 -1.85
N ARG A 95 13.97 10.76 -1.16
CA ARG A 95 15.25 11.02 -0.48
C ARG A 95 16.37 11.40 -1.45
N VAL A 96 16.45 10.73 -2.60
CA VAL A 96 17.48 11.02 -3.61
C VAL A 96 17.22 12.38 -4.27
N PHE A 97 15.95 12.75 -4.45
CA PHE A 97 15.62 14.08 -4.97
C PHE A 97 15.89 15.19 -3.95
N GLU A 98 15.60 14.96 -2.67
CA GLU A 98 15.96 15.85 -1.56
C GLU A 98 17.48 16.09 -1.51
N LEU A 99 18.26 15.01 -1.52
CA LEU A 99 19.73 15.04 -1.38
C LEU A 99 20.48 15.15 -2.72
N ARG A 100 19.82 15.64 -3.77
CA ARG A 100 20.39 15.63 -5.13
C ARG A 100 21.68 16.46 -5.25
N ASP A 101 21.80 17.52 -4.45
CA ASP A 101 22.92 18.45 -4.50
C ASP A 101 24.15 17.84 -3.78
N GLU A 102 23.94 17.25 -2.61
CA GLU A 102 24.93 16.46 -1.86
C GLU A 102 25.39 15.24 -2.66
N ILE A 103 24.45 14.54 -3.31
CA ILE A 103 24.76 13.40 -4.18
C ILE A 103 25.61 13.85 -5.36
N CYS A 104 25.34 15.01 -5.95
CA CYS A 104 26.13 15.54 -7.05
C CYS A 104 27.59 15.76 -6.62
N ILE A 105 27.80 16.51 -5.53
CA ILE A 105 29.13 16.82 -4.99
C ILE A 105 29.88 15.53 -4.63
N PHE A 106 29.22 14.61 -3.91
CA PHE A 106 29.82 13.33 -3.54
C PHE A 106 30.28 12.52 -4.76
N LEU A 107 29.49 12.49 -5.83
CA LEU A 107 29.84 11.76 -7.05
C LEU A 107 30.97 12.45 -7.83
N GLU A 108 31.04 13.78 -7.81
CA GLU A 108 32.13 14.55 -8.44
C GLU A 108 33.47 14.29 -7.74
N GLU A 109 33.49 14.31 -6.40
CA GLU A 109 34.70 14.00 -5.61
C GLU A 109 35.18 12.55 -5.80
N GLU A 110 34.25 11.64 -6.04
CA GLU A 110 34.54 10.23 -6.31
C GLU A 110 34.87 9.95 -7.79
N GLU A 111 34.98 11.00 -8.63
CA GLU A 111 35.20 10.92 -10.08
C GLU A 111 34.22 9.94 -10.76
N ASN A 112 32.98 9.91 -10.29
CA ASN A 112 31.97 8.98 -10.77
C ASN A 112 31.20 9.58 -11.94
N GLU A 113 31.13 8.84 -13.05
CA GLU A 113 30.38 9.26 -14.24
C GLU A 113 28.94 9.67 -13.94
N LEU A 114 28.25 9.10 -12.95
CA LEU A 114 26.86 9.47 -12.63
C LEU A 114 26.70 10.93 -12.18
N ALA A 115 27.77 11.63 -11.78
CA ALA A 115 27.74 13.05 -11.44
C ALA A 115 27.08 13.92 -12.55
N HIS A 116 27.36 13.64 -13.83
CA HIS A 116 26.78 14.41 -14.94
C HIS A 116 25.25 14.32 -15.02
N LYS A 117 24.65 13.25 -14.46
CA LYS A 117 23.20 13.09 -14.41
C LYS A 117 22.57 14.07 -13.42
N PHE A 118 23.18 14.25 -12.27
CA PHE A 118 22.69 15.15 -11.22
C PHE A 118 22.89 16.63 -11.57
N ASN A 119 23.80 16.94 -12.50
CA ASN A 119 23.91 18.27 -13.14
C ASN A 119 22.95 18.49 -14.32
N ASN A 120 22.17 17.47 -14.73
CA ASN A 120 21.28 17.56 -15.89
C ASN A 120 19.85 17.90 -15.46
N ASN A 121 19.41 19.12 -15.76
CA ASN A 121 18.05 19.59 -15.45
C ASN A 121 16.93 18.68 -15.98
N LYS A 122 17.09 18.07 -17.16
CA LYS A 122 16.08 17.15 -17.71
C LYS A 122 16.01 15.85 -16.92
N PHE A 123 17.15 15.36 -16.43
CA PHE A 123 17.20 14.21 -15.52
C PHE A 123 16.53 14.56 -14.19
N LEU A 124 16.88 15.69 -13.58
CA LEU A 124 16.30 16.13 -12.31
C LEU A 124 14.79 16.37 -12.39
N MET A 125 14.27 16.93 -13.49
CA MET A 125 12.82 17.04 -13.72
C MET A 125 12.14 15.66 -13.78
N LYS A 126 12.73 14.68 -14.48
CA LYS A 126 12.17 13.31 -14.51
C LYS A 126 12.22 12.65 -13.13
N LEU A 127 13.30 12.87 -12.37
CA LEU A 127 13.46 12.37 -11.01
C LEU A 127 12.42 12.98 -10.06
N ALA A 128 12.20 14.29 -10.13
CA ALA A 128 11.18 15.00 -9.36
C ALA A 128 9.78 14.43 -9.63
N TYR A 129 9.44 14.27 -10.90
CA TYR A 129 8.18 13.64 -11.32
C TYR A 129 8.03 12.21 -10.78
N LEU A 130 9.08 11.38 -10.88
CA LEU A 130 9.05 10.02 -10.35
C LEU A 130 8.86 10.02 -8.83
N SER A 131 9.53 10.93 -8.10
CA SER A 131 9.30 11.10 -6.67
C SER A 131 7.82 11.38 -6.37
N ASP A 132 7.23 12.39 -7.01
CA ASP A 132 5.83 12.77 -6.79
C ASP A 132 4.86 11.63 -7.13
N MET A 133 5.05 10.96 -8.26
CA MET A 133 4.16 9.87 -8.69
C MET A 133 4.25 8.66 -7.76
N PHE A 134 5.46 8.26 -7.36
CA PHE A 134 5.63 7.14 -6.44
C PHE A 134 5.18 7.48 -5.01
N GLN A 135 5.22 8.74 -4.60
CA GLN A 135 4.63 9.18 -3.34
C GLN A 135 3.10 8.97 -3.36
N LYS A 136 2.43 9.33 -4.46
CA LYS A 136 0.97 9.11 -4.62
C LYS A 136 0.60 7.63 -4.61
N LEU A 137 1.41 6.79 -5.25
CA LEU A 137 1.26 5.33 -5.21
C LEU A 137 1.45 4.78 -3.79
N ASN A 138 2.45 5.30 -3.06
CA ASN A 138 2.69 4.96 -1.67
C ASN A 138 1.54 5.40 -0.75
N GLU A 139 0.95 6.57 -0.98
CA GLU A 139 -0.25 7.03 -0.27
C GLU A 139 -1.45 6.11 -0.52
N LEU A 140 -1.70 5.70 -1.76
CA LEU A 140 -2.73 4.71 -2.08
C LEU A 140 -2.47 3.40 -1.32
N ASN A 141 -1.24 2.91 -1.34
CA ASN A 141 -0.86 1.69 -0.65
C ASN A 141 -1.14 1.79 0.86
N LEU A 142 -0.73 2.89 1.51
CA LEU A 142 -1.00 3.14 2.92
C LEU A 142 -2.50 3.24 3.23
N GLN A 143 -3.30 3.86 2.35
CA GLN A 143 -4.76 3.95 2.51
C GLN A 143 -5.46 2.58 2.42
N MET A 144 -4.83 1.59 1.80
CA MET A 144 -5.33 0.21 1.75
C MET A 144 -4.89 -0.63 2.96
N GLN A 145 -3.93 -0.15 3.75
CA GLN A 145 -3.48 -0.84 4.96
C GLN A 145 -4.42 -0.56 6.13
N GLY A 146 -4.66 -1.57 6.98
CA GLY A 146 -5.56 -1.45 8.13
C GLY A 146 -6.28 -2.76 8.44
N SER A 147 -6.66 -2.93 9.71
CA SER A 147 -7.34 -4.13 10.23
C SER A 147 -8.83 -4.18 9.89
N ASN A 148 -9.47 -3.05 9.58
CA ASN A 148 -10.90 -2.93 9.28
C ASN A 148 -11.15 -2.50 7.82
N THR A 149 -10.30 -2.97 6.91
CA THR A 149 -10.31 -2.59 5.49
C THR A 149 -10.85 -3.74 4.64
N HIS A 150 -12.12 -3.64 4.27
CA HIS A 150 -12.83 -4.67 3.50
C HIS A 150 -12.79 -4.38 1.99
N LEU A 151 -13.15 -5.39 1.18
CA LEU A 151 -13.20 -5.29 -0.27
C LEU A 151 -13.92 -4.04 -0.81
N PRO A 152 -15.11 -3.66 -0.30
CA PRO A 152 -15.80 -2.46 -0.77
C PRO A 152 -14.98 -1.18 -0.58
N HIS A 153 -14.37 -1.00 0.60
CA HIS A 153 -13.54 0.16 0.89
C HIS A 153 -12.28 0.20 0.01
N LEU A 154 -11.67 -0.95 -0.26
CA LEU A 154 -10.51 -1.05 -1.15
C LEU A 154 -10.88 -0.69 -2.59
N ALA A 155 -12.04 -1.17 -3.06
CA ALA A 155 -12.55 -0.84 -4.39
C ALA A 155 -12.72 0.69 -4.54
N ASP A 156 -13.23 1.38 -3.51
CA ASP A 156 -13.34 2.85 -3.52
C ASP A 156 -12.00 3.55 -3.61
N LYS A 157 -10.98 3.07 -2.88
CA LYS A 157 -9.62 3.64 -2.94
C LYS A 157 -9.02 3.50 -4.33
N ILE A 158 -9.16 2.32 -4.95
CA ILE A 158 -8.69 2.06 -6.31
C ILE A 158 -9.45 2.94 -7.32
N THR A 159 -10.78 2.98 -7.25
CA THR A 159 -11.61 3.82 -8.13
C THR A 159 -11.26 5.30 -8.00
N SER A 160 -11.09 5.80 -6.77
CA SER A 160 -10.67 7.18 -6.52
C SER A 160 -9.29 7.47 -7.14
N PHE A 161 -8.33 6.55 -6.99
CA PHE A 161 -7.00 6.72 -7.57
C PHE A 161 -7.02 6.70 -9.10
N THR A 162 -7.75 5.78 -9.72
CA THR A 162 -7.91 5.72 -11.18
C THR A 162 -8.50 7.02 -11.73
N ARG A 163 -9.54 7.57 -11.08
CA ARG A 163 -10.11 8.89 -11.46
C ARG A 163 -9.11 10.04 -11.29
N LYS A 164 -8.25 9.98 -10.27
CA LYS A 164 -7.16 10.96 -10.11
C LYS A 164 -6.12 10.85 -11.24
N LEU A 165 -5.78 9.64 -11.68
CA LEU A 165 -4.88 9.44 -12.84
C LEU A 165 -5.45 10.09 -14.11
N GLU A 166 -6.74 9.92 -14.37
CA GLU A 166 -7.45 10.56 -15.50
C GLU A 166 -7.36 12.10 -15.41
N MET A 167 -7.68 12.64 -14.24
CA MET A 167 -7.58 14.08 -13.99
C MET A 167 -6.14 14.61 -14.13
N TRP A 168 -5.13 13.88 -13.63
CA TRP A 168 -3.72 14.31 -13.73
C TRP A 168 -3.22 14.30 -15.17
N GLU A 169 -3.62 13.32 -15.99
CA GLU A 169 -3.28 13.30 -17.41
C GLU A 169 -3.83 14.52 -18.16
N GLN A 170 -5.10 14.86 -17.89
CA GLN A 170 -5.73 16.05 -18.46
C GLN A 170 -4.97 17.32 -18.05
N ARG A 171 -4.73 17.51 -16.75
CA ARG A 171 -4.02 18.70 -16.24
C ARG A 171 -2.60 18.84 -16.79
N VAL A 172 -1.85 17.75 -16.85
CA VAL A 172 -0.50 17.74 -17.43
C VAL A 172 -0.54 18.09 -18.92
N THR A 173 -1.59 17.69 -19.64
CA THR A 173 -1.78 18.07 -21.06
C THR A 173 -2.03 19.57 -21.22
N GLU A 174 -2.73 20.19 -20.27
CA GLU A 174 -2.96 21.63 -20.19
C GLU A 174 -1.74 22.41 -19.66
N GLY A 175 -0.65 21.71 -19.32
CA GLY A 175 0.56 22.31 -18.75
C GLY A 175 0.49 22.56 -17.24
N ASN A 176 -0.62 22.20 -16.58
CA ASN A 176 -0.77 22.31 -15.13
C ASN A 176 -0.11 21.11 -14.43
N ILE A 177 0.87 21.40 -13.58
CA ILE A 177 1.60 20.41 -12.78
C ILE A 177 1.41 20.60 -11.27
N ASP A 178 0.36 21.28 -10.82
CA ASP A 178 0.11 21.55 -9.39
C ASP A 178 0.00 20.30 -8.54
N SER A 179 -0.34 19.17 -9.16
CA SER A 179 -0.39 17.87 -8.48
C SER A 179 1.00 17.25 -8.24
N PHE A 180 2.08 17.80 -8.80
CA PHE A 180 3.44 17.28 -8.74
C PHE A 180 4.36 18.34 -8.10
N GLU A 181 4.36 18.38 -6.77
CA GLU A 181 4.93 19.47 -5.97
C GLU A 181 6.46 19.54 -6.10
N ASN A 182 7.16 18.40 -6.07
CA ASN A 182 8.61 18.38 -6.24
C ASN A 182 9.00 18.88 -7.63
N LEU A 183 8.30 18.44 -8.67
CA LEU A 183 8.55 18.90 -10.04
C LEU A 183 8.27 20.40 -10.18
N LYS A 184 7.12 20.86 -9.65
CA LYS A 184 6.71 22.27 -9.71
C LYS A 184 7.74 23.17 -9.01
N SER A 185 8.05 22.86 -7.75
CA SER A 185 9.03 23.59 -6.95
C SER A 185 10.39 23.66 -7.66
N PHE A 186 10.87 22.53 -8.20
CA PHE A 186 12.13 22.48 -8.94
C PHE A 186 12.15 23.40 -10.15
N ILE A 187 11.08 23.40 -10.94
CA ILE A 187 10.95 24.23 -12.14
C ILE A 187 10.91 25.71 -11.77
N GLU A 188 10.16 26.07 -10.72
CA GLU A 188 10.00 27.46 -10.28
C GLU A 188 11.31 28.03 -9.70
N VAL A 189 11.96 27.29 -8.80
CA VAL A 189 13.23 27.70 -8.18
C VAL A 189 14.33 27.89 -9.23
N ASN A 190 14.42 26.97 -10.20
CA ASN A 190 15.45 27.00 -11.23
C ASN A 190 15.05 27.79 -12.49
N LYS A 191 13.84 28.38 -12.51
CA LYS A 191 13.29 29.15 -13.65
C LYS A 191 13.36 28.39 -14.98
N LEU A 192 12.99 27.11 -14.95
CA LEU A 192 13.07 26.21 -16.11
C LEU A 192 11.75 26.17 -16.89
N GLN A 193 11.80 25.67 -18.13
CA GLN A 193 10.60 25.23 -18.84
C GLN A 193 10.38 23.73 -18.62
N ASN A 194 9.11 23.32 -18.49
CA ASN A 194 8.78 21.91 -18.34
C ASN A 194 8.95 21.15 -19.67
N THR A 195 10.09 20.51 -19.84
CA THR A 195 10.38 19.68 -21.04
C THR A 195 9.99 18.22 -20.89
N VAL A 196 9.43 17.82 -19.74
CA VAL A 196 9.13 16.41 -19.42
C VAL A 196 7.64 16.06 -19.54
N ILE A 197 6.77 17.01 -19.90
CA ILE A 197 5.33 16.78 -20.14
C ILE A 197 5.04 15.55 -21.01
N PRO A 198 5.69 15.34 -22.18
CA PRO A 198 5.41 14.16 -23.00
C PRO A 198 5.69 12.84 -22.28
N CYS A 199 6.76 12.81 -21.47
CA CYS A 199 7.16 11.66 -20.68
C CYS A 199 6.16 11.38 -19.55
N MET A 200 5.70 12.44 -18.87
CA MET A 200 4.67 12.35 -17.82
C MET A 200 3.37 11.77 -18.39
N LYS A 201 2.87 12.33 -19.50
CA LYS A 201 1.65 11.86 -20.16
C LYS A 201 1.74 10.38 -20.51
N ALA A 202 2.79 9.98 -21.24
CA ALA A 202 2.99 8.59 -21.63
C ALA A 202 2.99 7.63 -20.43
N HIS A 203 3.61 8.03 -19.32
CA HIS A 203 3.61 7.24 -18.09
C HIS A 203 2.22 7.16 -17.44
N ILE A 204 1.50 8.27 -17.30
CA ILE A 204 0.15 8.29 -16.70
C ILE A 204 -0.82 7.45 -17.54
N SER A 205 -0.84 7.60 -18.86
CA SER A 205 -1.71 6.80 -19.73
C SER A 205 -1.38 5.31 -19.63
N ALA A 206 -0.09 4.95 -19.53
CA ALA A 206 0.31 3.55 -19.32
C ALA A 206 -0.16 3.03 -17.95
N LEU A 207 -0.01 3.85 -16.90
CA LEU A 207 -0.43 3.52 -15.55
C LEU A 207 -1.94 3.29 -15.48
N GLN A 208 -2.76 4.14 -16.10
CA GLN A 208 -4.20 3.93 -16.22
C GLN A 208 -4.54 2.60 -16.87
N LYS A 209 -3.93 2.26 -18.01
CA LYS A 209 -4.14 0.98 -18.70
C LYS A 209 -3.75 -0.21 -17.82
N HIS A 210 -2.65 -0.10 -17.08
CA HIS A 210 -2.25 -1.13 -16.14
C HIS A 210 -3.21 -1.26 -14.97
N PHE A 211 -3.66 -0.14 -14.39
CA PHE A 211 -4.68 -0.16 -13.33
C PHE A 211 -5.98 -0.78 -13.83
N GLN A 212 -6.45 -0.46 -15.04
CA GLN A 212 -7.62 -1.12 -15.64
C GLN A 212 -7.41 -2.64 -15.85
N ARG A 213 -6.22 -3.05 -16.30
CA ARG A 213 -5.88 -4.47 -16.46
C ARG A 213 -5.84 -5.22 -15.14
N TYR A 214 -5.20 -4.62 -14.12
CA TYR A 214 -5.03 -5.22 -12.82
C TYR A 214 -6.21 -5.00 -11.90
N PHE A 215 -7.14 -4.10 -12.19
CA PHE A 215 -8.36 -3.81 -11.45
C PHE A 215 -9.47 -3.54 -12.47
N PRO A 216 -9.99 -4.60 -13.11
CA PRO A 216 -11.07 -4.44 -14.09
C PRO A 216 -12.26 -3.77 -13.40
N VAL A 217 -12.89 -2.84 -14.11
CA VAL A 217 -14.05 -2.09 -13.62
C VAL A 217 -15.09 -3.09 -13.12
N GLN A 218 -15.31 -3.08 -11.81
CA GLN A 218 -16.44 -3.76 -11.19
C GLN A 218 -17.62 -2.79 -11.20
N ASP A 219 -18.83 -3.33 -11.18
CA ASP A 219 -20.04 -2.52 -10.99
C ASP A 219 -19.85 -1.65 -9.73
N PRO A 220 -19.89 -0.30 -9.86
CA PRO A 220 -19.70 0.60 -8.72
C PRO A 220 -20.70 0.36 -7.59
N THR A 221 -21.87 -0.20 -7.93
CA THR A 221 -22.99 -0.43 -7.02
C THR A 221 -22.99 -1.82 -6.40
N GLN A 222 -22.07 -2.71 -6.81
CA GLN A 222 -22.00 -4.11 -6.39
C GLN A 222 -22.02 -4.29 -4.86
N TYR A 223 -21.42 -3.33 -4.14
CA TYR A 223 -21.27 -3.39 -2.70
C TYR A 223 -22.17 -2.41 -1.94
N ASP A 224 -23.07 -1.67 -2.61
CA ASP A 224 -23.90 -0.64 -1.99
C ASP A 224 -24.82 -1.22 -0.92
N TRP A 225 -25.46 -2.36 -1.22
CA TRP A 225 -26.31 -3.05 -0.26
C TRP A 225 -25.56 -3.54 0.99
N ILE A 226 -24.23 -3.67 0.93
CA ILE A 226 -23.39 -3.98 2.09
C ILE A 226 -23.02 -2.70 2.84
N ARG A 227 -22.59 -1.67 2.11
CA ARG A 227 -22.06 -0.40 2.65
C ARG A 227 -23.13 0.53 3.22
N ASP A 228 -24.32 0.52 2.62
CA ASP A 228 -25.48 1.31 3.04
C ASP A 228 -26.77 0.53 2.73
N PRO A 229 -27.04 -0.58 3.45
CA PRO A 229 -28.21 -1.42 3.18
C PRO A 229 -29.52 -0.64 3.21
N PHE A 230 -29.62 0.41 4.02
CA PHE A 230 -30.86 1.19 4.23
C PHE A 230 -31.17 2.19 3.11
N SER A 231 -30.24 2.43 2.19
CA SER A 231 -30.44 3.34 1.03
C SER A 231 -30.23 2.63 -0.31
N ALA A 232 -29.69 1.42 -0.31
CA ALA A 232 -29.35 0.67 -1.51
C ALA A 232 -30.50 -0.21 -2.00
N THR A 233 -30.48 -0.53 -3.29
CA THR A 233 -31.36 -1.56 -3.86
C THR A 233 -30.76 -2.96 -3.65
N PRO A 234 -31.60 -3.99 -3.45
CA PRO A 234 -31.11 -5.36 -3.38
C PRO A 234 -30.48 -5.78 -4.72
N PRO A 235 -29.40 -6.57 -4.72
CA PRO A 235 -28.83 -7.17 -5.92
C PRO A 235 -29.84 -8.03 -6.68
N ALA A 236 -29.77 -8.00 -8.02
CA ALA A 236 -30.67 -8.76 -8.88
C ALA A 236 -30.52 -10.28 -8.69
N GLU A 237 -29.34 -10.74 -8.27
CA GLU A 237 -29.00 -12.12 -8.00
C GLU A 237 -29.40 -12.62 -6.59
N PHE A 238 -30.22 -11.87 -5.85
CA PHE A 238 -30.81 -12.33 -4.60
C PHE A 238 -31.96 -13.31 -4.87
N SER A 239 -31.97 -14.43 -4.12
CA SER A 239 -33.13 -15.32 -4.05
C SER A 239 -34.31 -14.63 -3.37
N THR A 240 -35.51 -15.20 -3.49
CA THR A 240 -36.72 -14.67 -2.81
C THR A 240 -36.50 -14.51 -1.31
N THR A 241 -35.92 -15.53 -0.65
CA THR A 241 -35.66 -15.48 0.80
C THR A 241 -34.59 -14.45 1.17
N GLU A 242 -33.56 -14.24 0.35
CA GLU A 242 -32.58 -13.18 0.60
C GLU A 242 -33.22 -11.79 0.43
N ASN A 243 -34.14 -11.62 -0.52
CA ASN A 243 -34.90 -10.38 -0.68
C ASN A 243 -35.83 -10.13 0.52
N GLU A 244 -36.53 -11.15 1.01
CA GLU A 244 -37.37 -11.05 2.22
C GLU A 244 -36.52 -10.62 3.42
N GLN A 245 -35.38 -11.28 3.67
CA GLN A 245 -34.46 -10.89 4.75
C GLN A 245 -33.91 -9.47 4.57
N PHE A 246 -33.60 -9.06 3.33
CA PHE A 246 -33.16 -7.71 3.05
C PHE A 246 -34.25 -6.67 3.36
N ILE A 247 -35.50 -6.93 3.00
CA ILE A 247 -36.64 -6.07 3.31
C ILE A 247 -36.83 -5.95 4.83
N ASP A 248 -36.77 -7.07 5.56
CA ASP A 248 -36.91 -7.07 7.02
C ASP A 248 -35.81 -6.26 7.70
N VAL A 249 -34.55 -6.48 7.31
CA VAL A 249 -33.38 -5.74 7.86
C VAL A 249 -33.48 -4.25 7.56
N THR A 250 -33.79 -3.89 6.32
CA THR A 250 -33.85 -2.47 5.90
C THR A 250 -35.06 -1.72 6.47
N SER A 251 -36.12 -2.44 6.85
CA SER A 251 -37.31 -1.89 7.50
C SER A 251 -37.17 -1.75 9.03
N ASP A 252 -36.18 -2.42 9.64
CA ASP A 252 -35.96 -2.37 11.08
C ASP A 252 -35.23 -1.08 11.51
N SER A 253 -35.97 -0.20 12.19
CA SER A 253 -35.45 1.07 12.73
C SER A 253 -34.37 0.88 13.81
N THR A 254 -34.42 -0.19 14.58
CA THR A 254 -33.41 -0.54 15.60
C THR A 254 -32.11 -0.90 14.91
N MET A 255 -32.17 -1.79 13.91
CA MET A 255 -30.99 -2.15 13.11
C MET A 255 -30.39 -0.94 12.41
N ARG A 256 -31.22 -0.01 11.91
CA ARG A 256 -30.76 1.25 11.31
C ARG A 256 -29.99 2.14 12.29
N LEU A 257 -30.42 2.21 13.55
CA LEU A 257 -29.71 2.95 14.60
C LEU A 257 -28.42 2.24 14.97
N GLU A 258 -28.44 0.91 15.13
CA GLU A 258 -27.26 0.13 15.44
C GLU A 258 -26.18 0.24 14.35
N PHE A 259 -26.58 0.23 13.08
CA PHE A 259 -25.69 0.37 11.93
C PHE A 259 -24.80 1.62 12.03
N LYS A 260 -25.36 2.74 12.50
CA LYS A 260 -24.62 4.00 12.67
C LYS A 260 -23.59 3.95 13.80
N SER A 261 -23.72 3.00 14.73
CA SER A 261 -22.90 2.89 15.93
C SER A 261 -21.86 1.76 15.88
N LYS A 262 -21.96 0.85 14.90
CA LYS A 262 -21.12 -0.34 14.76
C LYS A 262 -20.19 -0.22 13.55
N THR A 263 -19.08 -0.97 13.57
CA THR A 263 -18.30 -1.18 12.35
C THR A 263 -19.10 -2.03 11.36
N LEU A 264 -18.77 -1.91 10.08
CA LEU A 264 -19.43 -2.65 9.00
C LEU A 264 -19.47 -4.16 9.29
N ALA A 265 -18.33 -4.76 9.63
CA ALA A 265 -18.26 -6.18 9.98
C ALA A 265 -19.07 -6.52 11.24
N ALA A 266 -19.00 -5.70 12.31
CA ALA A 266 -19.72 -5.97 13.55
C ALA A 266 -21.24 -5.92 13.36
N PHE A 267 -21.73 -5.01 12.50
CA PHE A 267 -23.14 -4.96 12.14
C PHE A 267 -23.58 -6.26 11.44
N TRP A 268 -22.90 -6.65 10.36
CA TRP A 268 -23.27 -7.84 9.59
C TRP A 268 -23.11 -9.15 10.38
N ILE A 269 -22.18 -9.22 11.34
CA ILE A 269 -22.09 -10.33 12.31
C ILE A 269 -23.32 -10.36 13.23
N GLY A 270 -23.79 -9.20 13.68
CA GLY A 270 -25.01 -9.10 14.50
C GLY A 270 -26.25 -9.56 13.74
N VAL A 271 -26.38 -9.17 12.47
CA VAL A 271 -27.49 -9.54 11.57
C VAL A 271 -27.55 -11.06 11.34
N GLU A 272 -26.42 -11.79 11.43
CA GLU A 272 -26.38 -13.24 11.19
C GLU A 272 -27.28 -14.04 12.13
N LYS A 273 -27.52 -13.56 13.35
CA LYS A 273 -28.34 -14.24 14.34
C LYS A 273 -29.79 -14.40 13.88
N ASP A 274 -30.35 -13.35 13.28
CA ASP A 274 -31.77 -13.27 12.93
C ASP A 274 -31.97 -13.47 11.41
N PHE A 275 -31.00 -13.06 10.59
CA PHE A 275 -31.05 -13.09 9.12
C PHE A 275 -29.79 -13.76 8.52
N PRO A 276 -29.62 -15.09 8.73
CA PRO A 276 -28.36 -15.78 8.46
C PRO A 276 -28.01 -15.88 6.97
N LEU A 277 -28.98 -15.88 6.04
CA LEU A 277 -28.68 -16.01 4.61
C LEU A 277 -28.08 -14.72 4.07
N LEU A 278 -28.75 -13.60 4.35
CA LEU A 278 -28.29 -12.27 3.97
C LEU A 278 -26.93 -11.93 4.61
N ALA A 279 -26.80 -12.17 5.92
CA ALA A 279 -25.56 -11.91 6.65
C ALA A 279 -24.39 -12.75 6.11
N LYS A 280 -24.58 -14.04 5.85
CA LYS A 280 -23.52 -14.89 5.28
C LYS A 280 -23.04 -14.38 3.93
N ARG A 281 -23.94 -13.85 3.10
CA ARG A 281 -23.57 -13.25 1.81
C ARG A 281 -22.76 -11.98 1.98
N ALA A 282 -23.13 -11.11 2.92
CA ALA A 282 -22.37 -9.90 3.24
C ALA A 282 -20.98 -10.28 3.80
N LEU A 283 -20.94 -11.21 4.77
CA LEU A 283 -19.71 -11.68 5.41
C LEU A 283 -18.78 -12.39 4.41
N ALA A 284 -19.30 -13.10 3.41
CA ALA A 284 -18.47 -13.67 2.34
C ALA A 284 -17.69 -12.60 1.54
N THR A 285 -18.17 -11.36 1.53
CA THR A 285 -17.50 -10.20 0.91
C THR A 285 -16.59 -9.45 1.89
N LEU A 286 -16.92 -9.44 3.18
CA LEU A 286 -16.17 -8.68 4.22
C LEU A 286 -15.00 -9.47 4.83
N LEU A 287 -15.13 -10.79 4.93
CA LEU A 287 -14.15 -11.68 5.56
C LEU A 287 -12.84 -11.88 4.78
N PRO A 288 -12.80 -11.87 3.42
CA PRO A 288 -11.54 -12.08 2.71
C PRO A 288 -10.45 -11.09 3.11
N PHE A 289 -9.26 -11.60 3.40
CA PHE A 289 -8.05 -10.79 3.58
C PHE A 289 -7.59 -10.24 2.23
N ALA A 290 -8.16 -9.10 1.85
CA ALA A 290 -7.90 -8.48 0.56
C ALA A 290 -6.53 -7.78 0.47
N THR A 291 -5.80 -7.65 1.59
CA THR A 291 -4.44 -7.10 1.63
C THR A 291 -3.50 -8.01 2.42
N SER A 292 -2.18 -7.86 2.20
CA SER A 292 -1.15 -8.57 2.97
C SER A 292 -0.91 -7.98 4.36
N TYR A 293 -1.63 -6.91 4.74
CA TYR A 293 -1.36 -6.14 5.96
C TYR A 293 -1.32 -6.99 7.23
N LEU A 294 -2.37 -7.78 7.48
CA LEU A 294 -2.42 -8.64 8.67
C LEU A 294 -1.37 -9.76 8.62
N CYS A 295 -1.05 -10.26 7.43
CA CYS A 295 0.05 -11.21 7.25
C CYS A 295 1.41 -10.57 7.57
N GLU A 296 1.64 -9.33 7.13
CA GLU A 296 2.87 -8.58 7.38
C GLU A 296 3.04 -8.21 8.85
N ILE A 297 1.96 -7.94 9.58
CA ILE A 297 1.98 -7.83 11.05
C ILE A 297 2.48 -9.13 11.67
N GLY A 298 1.92 -10.27 11.25
CA GLY A 298 2.35 -11.58 11.71
C GLY A 298 3.83 -11.84 11.43
N PHE A 299 4.29 -11.60 10.20
CA PHE A 299 5.70 -11.75 9.85
C PHE A 299 6.62 -10.81 10.64
N SER A 300 6.18 -9.57 10.90
CA SER A 300 6.94 -8.61 11.71
C SER A 300 7.06 -9.06 13.16
N ALA A 301 6.00 -9.62 13.74
CA ALA A 301 6.03 -10.23 15.07
C ALA A 301 6.99 -11.43 15.10
N VAL A 302 6.94 -12.31 14.10
CA VAL A 302 7.89 -13.43 13.98
C VAL A 302 9.33 -12.93 13.91
N ALA A 303 9.62 -11.92 13.07
CA ALA A 303 10.96 -11.36 12.92
C ALA A 303 11.48 -10.72 14.23
N SER A 304 10.58 -10.15 15.02
CA SER A 304 10.92 -9.56 16.33
C SER A 304 11.19 -10.63 17.39
N ILE A 305 10.41 -11.72 17.41
CA ILE A 305 10.54 -12.80 18.39
C ILE A 305 11.73 -13.72 18.05
N LYS A 306 11.84 -14.13 16.77
CA LYS A 306 12.90 -15.00 16.27
C LYS A 306 14.10 -14.20 15.78
N THR A 307 14.96 -13.85 16.72
CA THR A 307 16.28 -13.28 16.43
C THR A 307 17.29 -14.37 16.05
N LYS A 308 18.50 -13.97 15.61
CA LYS A 308 19.62 -14.88 15.34
C LYS A 308 19.93 -15.81 16.53
N TYR A 309 19.73 -15.32 17.76
CA TYR A 309 19.99 -16.06 19.00
C TYR A 309 18.78 -16.89 19.48
N ARG A 310 17.59 -16.70 18.90
CA ARG A 310 16.33 -17.36 19.28
C ARG A 310 15.65 -18.07 18.10
N SER A 311 16.43 -18.46 17.10
CA SER A 311 15.90 -19.00 15.83
C SER A 311 15.09 -20.30 16.00
N LYS A 312 15.47 -21.13 16.98
CA LYS A 312 14.83 -22.42 17.30
C LYS A 312 13.65 -22.32 18.28
N LEU A 313 13.33 -21.12 18.77
CA LEU A 313 12.20 -20.95 19.69
C LEU A 313 10.90 -21.39 19.01
N ASP A 314 10.10 -22.21 19.69
CA ASP A 314 8.70 -22.38 19.31
C ASP A 314 7.94 -21.14 19.77
N ILE A 315 7.29 -20.46 18.83
CA ILE A 315 6.72 -19.13 19.04
C ILE A 315 5.20 -19.13 18.90
N GLU A 316 4.56 -20.30 18.83
CA GLU A 316 3.12 -20.36 18.57
C GLU A 316 2.33 -19.54 19.58
N ASN A 317 2.65 -19.67 20.87
CA ASN A 317 1.96 -18.95 21.95
C ASN A 317 2.29 -17.46 21.94
N GLU A 318 3.56 -17.11 21.77
CA GLU A 318 4.06 -15.73 21.73
C GLU A 318 3.47 -14.98 20.54
N LEU A 319 3.37 -15.64 19.38
CA LEU A 319 2.80 -15.05 18.18
C LEU A 319 1.31 -14.77 18.36
N ARG A 320 0.56 -15.69 18.98
CA ARG A 320 -0.86 -15.48 19.31
C ARG A 320 -1.05 -14.25 20.19
N VAL A 321 -0.18 -14.04 21.17
CA VAL A 321 -0.23 -12.84 22.03
C VAL A 321 0.17 -11.59 21.22
N ALA A 322 1.25 -11.67 20.44
CA ALA A 322 1.80 -10.52 19.72
C ALA A 322 0.89 -9.97 18.61
N VAL A 323 0.06 -10.82 17.99
CA VAL A 323 -0.86 -10.41 16.91
C VAL A 323 -2.29 -10.17 17.39
N SER A 324 -2.58 -10.43 18.67
CA SER A 324 -3.91 -10.27 19.24
C SER A 324 -4.14 -8.86 19.78
N GLN A 325 -5.38 -8.38 19.64
CA GLN A 325 -5.86 -7.15 20.27
C GLN A 325 -6.41 -7.41 21.69
N LEU A 326 -6.42 -8.67 22.14
CA LEU A 326 -6.89 -9.04 23.48
C LEU A 326 -5.91 -8.55 24.53
N GLN A 327 -6.39 -7.69 25.43
CA GLN A 327 -5.60 -7.29 26.60
C GLN A 327 -5.59 -8.45 27.63
N PRO A 328 -4.40 -8.97 28.01
CA PRO A 328 -4.30 -9.94 29.08
C PRO A 328 -4.80 -9.32 30.39
N ARG A 329 -5.52 -10.09 31.20
CA ARG A 329 -5.91 -9.67 32.55
C ARG A 329 -4.72 -9.78 33.49
N PHE A 330 -3.76 -8.86 33.37
CA PHE A 330 -2.48 -8.90 34.08
C PHE A 330 -2.65 -9.05 35.60
N GLU A 331 -3.57 -8.32 36.21
CA GLU A 331 -3.84 -8.42 37.66
C GLU A 331 -4.24 -9.83 38.09
N LYS A 332 -5.12 -10.48 37.31
CA LYS A 332 -5.51 -11.87 37.55
C LYS A 332 -4.34 -12.84 37.34
N ILE A 333 -3.51 -12.60 36.33
CA ILE A 333 -2.36 -13.47 36.04
C ILE A 333 -1.29 -13.33 37.13
N CYS A 334 -1.00 -12.11 37.55
CA CYS A 334 -0.03 -11.80 38.60
C CYS A 334 -0.47 -12.33 39.96
N SER A 335 -1.75 -12.19 40.32
CA SER A 335 -2.27 -12.73 41.59
C SER A 335 -2.22 -14.26 41.67
N MET A 336 -2.15 -14.96 40.53
CA MET A 336 -1.98 -16.41 40.46
C MET A 336 -0.51 -16.87 40.45
N LYS A 337 0.46 -15.95 40.48
CA LYS A 337 1.89 -16.27 40.48
C LYS A 337 2.52 -15.85 41.79
N GLN A 338 3.21 -16.78 42.45
CA GLN A 338 4.03 -16.46 43.63
C GLN A 338 5.27 -15.70 43.17
N ALA A 339 5.51 -14.51 43.73
CA ALA A 339 6.71 -13.73 43.43
C ALA A 339 7.94 -14.53 43.91
N HIS A 340 8.88 -14.80 43.01
CA HIS A 340 10.20 -15.27 43.41
C HIS A 340 10.94 -14.08 44.01
N THR A 341 11.00 -14.01 45.33
CA THR A 341 11.95 -13.14 46.02
C THR A 341 13.35 -13.68 45.76
N SER A 342 14.17 -12.93 45.03
CA SER A 342 15.60 -13.21 44.94
C SER A 342 16.20 -13.19 46.33
N HIS A 343 16.93 -14.26 46.68
CA HIS A 343 17.67 -14.39 47.94
C HIS A 343 18.82 -13.40 48.05
#